data_AF-A0A6C7LNS8-F1
#
_entry.id   AF-A0A6C7LNS8-F1
#
_cell.length_a   1.000
_cell.length_b   1.000
_cell.length_c   1.000
_cell.angle_alpha   90.00
_cell.angle_beta   90.00
_cell.angle_gamma   90.00
#
_symmetry.space_group_name_H-M   'P 1'
#
loop_
_entity.id
_entity.type
_entity.pdbx_description
1 polymer ?
#
loop_
_entity_poly.entity_id
_entity_poly.type
_entity_poly.pdbx_seq_one_letter_code
_entity_poly.pdbx_strand_id
1 'polypeptide(L)' 'MNENIIKKTCKELGLTYKQLGELIGYSEGRLKQLAITEAGEQVQKACELLLECNSLKKELEKQNQLKQLLKDFIN' A
#
# COMPACT_ATOMS: atom_id res chain seq x y z
N MET A 1 17.87 -1.01 12.80
CA MET A 1 17.13 -2.22 12.42
C MET A 1 16.17 -1.83 11.33
N ASN A 2 16.19 -2.52 10.17
CA ASN A 2 15.20 -2.29 9.11
C ASN A 2 13.82 -2.71 9.63
N GLU A 3 12.84 -1.82 9.54
CA GLU A 3 11.46 -2.10 9.94
C GLU A 3 10.86 -3.17 9.00
N ASN A 4 10.14 -4.14 9.57
CA ASN A 4 9.47 -5.19 8.79
C ASN A 4 8.47 -4.55 7.81
N ILE A 5 8.52 -4.98 6.53
CA ILE A 5 7.71 -4.41 5.46
C ILE A 5 6.20 -4.42 5.75
N ILE A 6 5.69 -5.42 6.47
CA ILE A 6 4.27 -5.51 6.87
C ILE A 6 3.91 -4.31 7.78
N LYS A 7 4.76 -4.01 8.76
CA LYS A 7 4.54 -2.88 9.70
C LYS A 7 4.61 -1.55 8.97
N LYS A 8 5.62 -1.39 8.10
CA LYS A 8 5.79 -0.22 7.25
C LYS A 8 4.55 0.01 6.37
N THR A 9 4.09 -0.99 5.63
CA THR A 9 2.92 -0.89 4.76
C THR A 9 1.64 -0.56 5.55
N CYS A 10 1.40 -1.20 6.69
CA CYS A 10 0.27 -0.87 7.56
C CYS A 10 0.31 0.60 8.02
N LYS A 11 1.48 1.10 8.40
CA LYS A 11 1.65 2.49 8.84
C LYS A 11 1.46 3.50 7.71
N GLU A 12 2.08 3.25 6.54
CA GLU A 12 2.02 4.17 5.40
C GLU A 12 0.62 4.26 4.77
N LEU A 13 -0.12 3.14 4.77
CA LEU A 13 -1.45 3.07 4.18
C LEU A 13 -2.58 3.22 5.21
N GLY A 14 -2.27 3.33 6.50
CA GLY A 14 -3.27 3.42 7.57
C GLY A 14 -4.13 2.15 7.69
N LEU A 15 -3.53 0.98 7.47
CA LEU A 15 -4.21 -0.31 7.45
C LEU A 15 -3.97 -1.11 8.73
N THR A 16 -5.00 -1.83 9.17
CA THR A 16 -4.84 -2.93 10.13
C THR A 16 -4.22 -4.16 9.45
N TYR A 17 -3.64 -5.08 10.22
CA TYR A 17 -3.14 -6.35 9.67
C TYR A 17 -4.23 -7.18 8.98
N LYS A 18 -5.48 -7.07 9.45
CA LYS A 18 -6.63 -7.72 8.81
C LYS A 18 -6.86 -7.18 7.40
N GLN A 19 -6.94 -5.85 7.26
CA GLN A 19 -7.14 -5.19 5.97
C GLN A 19 -5.96 -5.42 5.01
N LEU A 20 -4.73 -5.37 5.51
CA LEU A 20 -3.56 -5.71 4.70
C LEU A 20 -3.67 -7.15 4.19
N GLY A 21 -4.04 -8.10 5.07
CA GLY A 21 -4.25 -9.50 4.72
C GLY A 21 -5.30 -9.72 3.64
N GLU A 22 -6.44 -9.03 3.74
CA GLU A 22 -7.49 -9.06 2.72
C GLU A 22 -6.99 -8.55 1.36
N LEU A 23 -6.12 -7.53 1.33
CA LEU A 23 -5.58 -6.96 0.10
C LEU A 23 -4.53 -7.86 -0.57
N ILE A 24 -3.69 -8.55 0.21
CA ILE A 24 -2.58 -9.37 -0.32
C ILE A 24 -2.83 -10.88 -0.29
N GLY A 25 -4.01 -11.32 0.16
CA GLY A 25 -4.41 -12.73 0.16
C GLY A 25 -3.89 -13.56 1.35
N TYR A 26 -3.76 -12.96 2.53
CA TYR A 26 -3.24 -13.61 3.73
C TYR A 26 -4.18 -13.43 4.94
N SER A 27 -4.16 -14.38 5.88
CA SER A 27 -4.89 -14.21 7.14
C SER A 27 -4.20 -13.21 8.08
N GLU A 28 -4.97 -12.52 8.91
CA GLU A 28 -4.45 -11.60 9.93
C GLU A 28 -3.43 -12.29 10.85
N GLY A 29 -3.72 -13.52 11.30
CA GLY A 29 -2.84 -14.30 12.17
C GLY A 29 -1.49 -14.60 11.52
N ARG A 30 -1.48 -14.94 10.22
CA ARG A 30 -0.25 -15.17 9.47
C ARG A 30 0.58 -13.90 9.35
N LEU A 31 -0.05 -12.76 9.08
CA LEU A 31 0.66 -11.47 9.00
C LEU A 31 1.21 -11.01 10.34
N LYS A 32 0.47 -11.20 11.44
CA LYS A 32 0.98 -10.91 12.80
C LYS A 32 2.24 -11.70 13.11
N GLN A 33 2.27 -12.99 12.79
CA GLN A 33 3.44 -13.84 12.98
C GLN A 33 4.63 -13.31 12.16
N LEU A 34 4.42 -13.08 10.86
CA LEU A 34 5.48 -12.60 9.94
C LEU A 34 5.96 -11.18 10.26
N ALA A 35 5.12 -10.34 10.88
CA ALA A 35 5.50 -9.00 11.33
C ALA A 35 6.41 -9.02 12.57
N ILE A 36 6.36 -10.10 13.37
CA ILE A 36 7.24 -10.32 14.53
C ILE A 36 8.55 -10.95 14.08
N THR A 37 8.47 -11.93 13.17
CA THR A 37 9.64 -12.59 12.59
C THR A 37 10.12 -11.83 11.35
N GLU A 38 10.05 -12.47 10.19
CA GLU A 38 10.50 -11.96 8.91
C GLU A 38 9.41 -12.21 7.88
N ALA A 39 9.18 -11.23 7.01
CA ALA A 39 8.28 -11.41 5.88
C ALA A 39 8.98 -12.31 4.85
N GLY A 40 8.34 -13.42 4.49
CA GLY A 40 8.80 -14.21 3.35
C GLY A 40 8.71 -13.41 2.05
N GLU A 41 9.50 -13.82 1.04
CA GLU A 41 9.62 -13.13 -0.25
C GLU A 41 8.27 -12.80 -0.91
N GLN A 42 7.30 -13.72 -0.85
CA GLN A 42 5.96 -13.50 -1.40
C GLN A 42 5.22 -12.34 -0.73
N VAL A 43 5.27 -12.27 0.61
CA VAL A 43 4.59 -11.21 1.38
C VAL A 43 5.32 -9.88 1.17
N GLN A 44 6.64 -9.91 1.11
CA GLN A 44 7.43 -8.73 0.80
C GLN A 44 7.06 -8.17 -0.58
N LYS A 45 7.05 -9.00 -1.62
CA LYS A 45 6.72 -8.56 -2.97
C LYS A 45 5.28 -8.04 -3.07
N ALA A 46 4.34 -8.70 -2.39
CA ALA A 46 2.95 -8.26 -2.37
C ALA A 46 2.79 -6.89 -1.68
N CYS A 47 3.51 -6.66 -0.58
CA CYS A 47 3.50 -5.36 0.10
C CYS A 47 4.14 -4.25 -0.76
N GLU A 48 5.26 -4.55 -1.44
CA GLU A 48 5.92 -3.63 -2.36
C GLU A 48 4.99 -3.23 -3.53
N LEU A 49 4.34 -4.21 -4.17
CA LEU A 49 3.38 -3.95 -5.24
C LEU A 49 2.20 -3.13 -4.76
N LEU A 50 1.67 -3.41 -3.55
CA LEU A 50 0.56 -2.64 -2.99
C LEU A 50 0.96 -1.17 -2.75
N LEU A 51 2.16 -0.92 -2.24
CA LEU A 51 2.69 0.43 -2.04
C LEU A 51 2.88 1.17 -3.37
N GLU A 52 3.44 0.49 -4.38
CA GLU A 52 3.62 1.04 -5.72
C GLU A 52 2.27 1.39 -6.37
N CYS A 53 1.30 0.48 -6.32
CA CYS A 53 -0.05 0.72 -6.80
C CYS A 53 -0.70 1.94 -6.12
N ASN A 54 -0.50 2.12 -4.81
CA ASN A 54 -1.01 3.27 -4.09
C ASN A 54 -0.33 4.58 -4.53
N SER A 55 0.99 4.55 -4.77
CA SER A 55 1.72 5.70 -5.31
C SER A 55 1.20 6.11 -6.69
N LEU A 56 1.09 5.14 -7.60
CA LEU A 56 0.59 5.36 -8.96
C LEU A 56 -0.84 5.92 -8.96
N LYS A 57 -1.71 5.43 -8.08
CA LYS A 57 -3.07 5.97 -7.92
C LYS A 57 -3.06 7.44 -7.50
N LYS A 58 -2.20 7.83 -6.57
CA LYS A 58 -2.05 9.24 -6.14
C LYS A 58 -1.52 10.13 -7.26
N GLU A 59 -0.57 9.64 -8.06
CA GLU A 59 -0.06 10.37 -9.21
C GLU A 59 -1.14 10.56 -10.28
N LEU A 60 -1.90 9.51 -10.58
CA LEU A 60 -3.01 9.56 -11.51
C LEU A 60 -4.09 10.56 -11.05
N GLU A 61 -4.42 10.56 -9.76
CA GLU A 61 -5.35 11.52 -9.18
C GLU A 61 -4.88 12.96 -9.36
N LYS A 62 -3.61 13.25 -9.07
CA LYS A 62 -3.01 14.58 -9.29
C LYS A 62 -3.08 15.00 -10.76
N GLN A 63 -2.78 14.09 -11.68
CA GLN A 63 -2.87 14.36 -13.12
C GLN A 63 -4.31 14.65 -13.55
N ASN A 64 -5.29 13.92 -13.01
CA ASN A 64 -6.70 14.15 -13.31
C ASN A 64 -7.19 15.48 -12.74
N GLN A 65 -6.77 15.84 -11.52
CA GLN A 65 -7.05 17.16 -10.93
C GLN A 65 -6.48 18.28 -11.79
N LEU A 66 -5.23 18.17 -12.25
CA LEU A 66 -4.63 19.14 -13.16
C LEU A 66 -5.42 19.27 -14.47
N LYS A 67 -5.80 18.15 -15.09
CA LYS A 67 -6.63 18.16 -16.31
C LYS A 67 -7.97 18.86 -16.07
N GLN A 68 -8.59 18.63 -14.93
CA GLN A 68 -9.87 19.26 -14.60
C GLN A 68 -9.71 20.77 -14.42
N LEU A 69 -8.72 21.21 -13.63
CA LEU A 69 -8.42 22.63 -13.47
C LEU A 69 -8.20 23.32 -14.81
N LEU A 70 -7.38 22.73 -15.70
CA LEU A 70 -7.14 23.29 -17.04
C LEU A 70 -8.42 23.41 -17.87
N LYS A 71 -9.33 22.42 -17.80
CA LYS A 71 -10.63 22.52 -18.47
C LYS A 71 -11.49 23.64 -17.90
N ASP A 72 -11.50 23.78 -16.58
CA ASP A 72 -12.26 24.83 -15.88
C ASP A 72 -11.70 26.23 -16.14
N PHE A 73 -10.40 26.36 -16.47
CA PHE A 73 -9.77 27.63 -16.84
C PHE A 73 -9.99 28.03 -18.31
N ILE A 74 -10.15 27.07 -19.21
CA ILE A 74 -10.30 27.31 -20.66
C ILE A 74 -11.77 27.53 -21.05
N ASN A 75 -12.71 26.96 -20.30
CA ASN A 75 -14.15 27.21 -20.43
C ASN A 75 -14.57 28.48 -19.68
#